data_AF-A0A413EH21-F1
#
_entry.id   AF-A0A413EH21-F1
#
_cell.length_a   1.000
_cell.length_b   1.000
_cell.length_c   1.000
_cell.angle_alpha   90.00
_cell.angle_beta   90.00
_cell.angle_gamma   90.00
#
_symmetry.space_group_name_H-M   'P 1'
#
loop_
_entity.id
_entity.type
_entity.pdbx_description
1 polymer ?
#
loop_
_entity_poly.entity_id
_entity_poly.type
_entity_poly.pdbx_seq_one_letter_code
_entity_poly.pdbx_strand_id
1 'polypeptide(L)'
;MLLSLAACTQEELPGNQDKAQQLTFSVTDGGYTSAVRKTTRTVENGCQTKFSEGGACGLYVVRGTQTVYSNVKLTAERDADTGGLVWKTESPTPLTGGLLDEHYYFYYPYQAR
;
A
#
# COMPACT_ATOMS: atom_id res chain seq x y z
N MET A 1 25.10 51.51 27.59
CA MET A 1 24.23 51.20 26.43
C MET A 1 24.47 49.73 26.08
N LEU A 2 23.65 48.82 26.60
CA LEU A 2 23.69 47.39 26.24
C LEU A 2 22.70 47.16 25.10
N LEU A 3 23.16 46.58 23.98
CA LEU A 3 22.27 46.09 22.92
C LEU A 3 21.89 44.64 23.24
N SER A 4 20.63 44.43 23.63
CA SER A 4 20.04 43.10 23.77
C SER A 4 19.54 42.63 22.41
N LEU A 5 20.16 41.59 21.84
CA LEU A 5 19.59 40.87 20.71
C LEU A 5 18.42 40.04 21.22
N ALA A 6 17.20 40.44 20.88
CA ALA A 6 16.03 39.58 21.01
C ALA A 6 16.16 38.46 19.97
N ALA A 7 16.59 37.28 20.40
CA ALA A 7 16.42 36.08 19.61
C ALA A 7 14.91 35.82 19.51
N CYS A 8 14.33 35.98 18.32
CA CYS A 8 13.00 35.47 18.04
C CYS A 8 13.05 33.94 18.19
N THR A 9 12.63 33.43 19.34
CA THR A 9 12.19 32.04 19.43
C THR A 9 10.94 31.94 18.59
N GLN A 10 11.06 31.37 17.39
CA GLN A 10 9.91 30.90 16.65
C GLN A 10 9.29 29.80 17.52
N GLU A 11 8.19 30.12 18.20
CA GLU A 11 7.32 29.11 18.77
C GLU A 11 6.89 28.20 17.61
N GLU A 12 7.54 27.05 17.50
CA GLU A 12 7.09 25.96 16.66
C GLU A 12 5.79 25.45 17.29
N LEU A 13 4.67 26.03 16.85
CA LEU A 13 3.36 25.43 17.00
C LEU A 13 3.51 23.94 16.67
N PRO A 14 2.91 23.00 17.43
CA PRO A 14 2.96 21.59 17.09
C PRO A 14 2.10 21.38 15.84
N GLY A 15 2.64 21.74 14.68
CA GLY A 15 2.18 21.26 13.40
C GLY A 15 2.37 19.76 13.46
N ASN A 16 1.26 19.03 13.33
CA ASN A 16 1.29 17.59 13.19
C ASN A 16 2.13 17.26 11.95
N GLN A 17 3.45 17.10 12.15
CA GLN A 17 4.34 16.64 11.10
C GLN A 17 3.89 15.22 10.80
N ASP A 18 3.20 15.07 9.68
CA ASP A 18 2.82 13.77 9.16
C ASP A 18 4.14 13.01 8.94
N LYS A 19 4.44 12.06 9.84
CA LYS A 19 5.67 11.28 9.77
C LYS A 19 5.38 10.03 8.98
N ALA A 20 6.22 9.76 7.99
CA ALA A 20 6.13 8.53 7.22
C ALA A 20 6.29 7.32 8.14
N GLN A 21 5.40 6.35 8.01
CA GLN A 21 5.38 5.11 8.78
C GLN A 21 5.71 3.94 7.88
N GLN A 22 6.26 2.87 8.45
CA GLN A 22 6.47 1.63 7.71
C GLN A 22 5.13 1.05 7.26
N LEU A 23 5.06 0.66 6.00
CA LEU A 23 3.85 0.10 5.40
C LEU A 23 3.76 -1.42 5.63
N THR A 24 2.57 -1.87 5.96
CA THR A 24 2.19 -3.29 5.99
C THR A 24 1.01 -3.48 5.04
N PHE A 25 1.03 -4.56 4.25
CA PHE A 25 0.05 -4.75 3.18
C PHE A 25 -0.73 -6.06 3.36
N SER A 26 -2.05 -5.96 3.23
CA SER A 26 -2.96 -7.08 3.03
C SER A 26 -3.75 -6.83 1.74
N VAL A 27 -3.96 -7.89 0.94
CA VAL A 27 -4.68 -7.79 -0.33
C VAL A 27 -5.87 -8.75 -0.28
N THR A 28 -7.05 -8.22 -0.54
CA THR A 28 -8.30 -8.97 -0.64
C THR A 28 -8.92 -8.72 -2.00
N ASP A 29 -9.46 -9.77 -2.61
CA ASP A 29 -10.28 -9.65 -3.81
C ASP A 29 -11.75 -9.65 -3.41
N GLY A 30 -12.49 -8.61 -3.79
CA GLY A 30 -13.94 -8.51 -3.56
C GLY A 30 -14.75 -9.51 -4.39
N GLY A 31 -14.10 -10.15 -5.37
CA GLY A 31 -14.72 -11.11 -6.26
C GLY A 31 -15.50 -10.43 -7.38
N TYR A 32 -15.76 -11.21 -8.43
CA TYR A 32 -16.53 -10.80 -9.59
C TYR A 32 -17.85 -11.56 -9.64
N THR A 33 -18.94 -10.80 -9.76
CA THR A 33 -20.27 -11.33 -10.10
C THR A 33 -20.69 -10.80 -11.46
N SER A 34 -21.16 -11.66 -12.35
CA SER A 34 -21.60 -11.24 -13.69
C SER A 34 -22.79 -10.30 -13.61
N ALA A 35 -22.77 -9.22 -14.41
CA ALA A 35 -23.87 -8.28 -14.54
C ALA A 35 -25.05 -8.84 -15.36
N VAL A 36 -24.87 -9.98 -16.04
CA VAL A 36 -25.90 -10.59 -16.88
C VAL A 36 -26.91 -11.32 -16.00
N ARG A 37 -28.18 -10.88 -16.01
CA ARG A 37 -29.29 -11.63 -15.39
C ARG A 37 -29.39 -13.00 -16.07
N LYS A 38 -29.05 -14.08 -15.35
CA LYS A 38 -29.18 -15.44 -15.85
C LYS A 38 -30.62 -15.92 -15.70
N THR A 39 -31.31 -16.18 -16.81
CA THR A 39 -32.62 -16.88 -16.86
C THR A 39 -32.41 -18.40 -16.91
N THR A 40 -31.56 -18.94 -16.04
CA THR A 40 -31.26 -20.37 -15.97
C THR A 40 -31.43 -20.89 -14.56
N ARG A 41 -31.84 -22.15 -14.39
CA ARG A 41 -32.01 -22.78 -13.06
C ARG A 41 -30.70 -22.97 -12.28
N THR A 42 -29.55 -22.76 -12.93
CA THR A 42 -28.21 -22.89 -12.35
C THR A 42 -27.76 -21.58 -11.71
N VAL A 43 -27.23 -21.64 -10.48
CA VAL A 43 -26.63 -20.51 -9.76
C VAL A 43 -25.14 -20.44 -10.09
N GLU A 44 -24.63 -19.26 -10.44
CA GLU A 44 -23.19 -19.01 -10.57
C GLU A 44 -22.66 -18.39 -9.27
N ASN A 45 -21.62 -19.00 -8.69
CA ASN A 45 -21.01 -18.55 -7.44
C ASN A 45 -19.80 -17.62 -7.66
N GLY A 46 -19.93 -16.69 -8.63
CA GLY A 46 -18.90 -15.69 -8.95
C GLY A 46 -17.50 -16.27 -9.22
N CYS A 47 -16.50 -15.39 -9.24
CA CYS A 47 -15.09 -15.75 -9.26
C CYS A 47 -14.36 -14.89 -8.24
N GLN A 48 -13.60 -15.50 -7.34
CA GLN A 48 -12.74 -14.79 -6.40
C GLN A 48 -11.31 -15.29 -6.54
N THR A 49 -10.37 -14.36 -6.61
CA THR A 49 -8.95 -14.65 -6.66
C THR A 49 -8.51 -15.24 -5.34
N LYS A 50 -7.97 -16.46 -5.40
CA LYS A 50 -7.27 -17.06 -4.28
C LYS A 50 -5.78 -16.80 -4.44
N PHE A 51 -5.26 -15.86 -3.67
CA PHE A 51 -3.83 -15.64 -3.59
C PHE A 51 -3.12 -16.85 -2.97
N SER A 52 -1.90 -17.10 -3.44
CA SER A 52 -1.05 -18.18 -2.96
C SER A 52 0.31 -17.65 -2.56
N GLU A 53 0.97 -18.38 -1.66
CA GLU A 53 2.38 -18.16 -1.34
C GLU A 53 3.24 -18.17 -2.61
N GLY A 54 4.22 -17.26 -2.68
CA GLY A 54 5.04 -17.02 -3.86
C GLY A 54 4.36 -16.18 -4.96
N GLY A 55 3.04 -15.94 -4.87
CA GLY A 55 2.36 -15.00 -5.76
C GLY A 55 2.92 -13.59 -5.57
N ALA A 56 3.12 -12.85 -6.66
CA ALA A 56 3.71 -11.52 -6.61
C ALA A 56 2.76 -10.46 -7.18
N CYS A 57 2.69 -9.31 -6.52
CA CYS A 57 2.01 -8.11 -7.00
C CYS A 57 3.02 -6.97 -7.17
N GLY A 58 2.66 -5.97 -7.98
CA GLY A 58 3.43 -4.75 -8.10
C GLY A 58 2.74 -3.57 -7.44
N LEU A 59 3.53 -2.78 -6.72
CA LEU A 59 3.09 -1.58 -6.02
C LEU A 59 3.62 -0.31 -6.73
N TYR A 60 2.72 0.65 -6.92
CA TYR A 60 3.06 2.04 -7.19
C TYR A 60 2.52 2.93 -6.09
N VAL A 61 3.33 3.91 -5.68
CA VAL A 61 2.89 4.97 -4.77
C VAL A 61 3.18 6.31 -5.41
N VAL A 62 2.14 7.12 -5.50
CA VAL A 62 2.19 8.48 -6.04
C VAL A 62 1.87 9.44 -4.91
N ARG A 63 2.70 10.46 -4.72
CA ARG A 63 2.43 11.58 -3.81
C ARG A 63 2.27 12.85 -4.63
N GLY A 64 1.06 13.41 -4.65
CA GLY A 64 0.69 14.46 -5.60
C GLY A 64 0.93 14.04 -7.04
N THR A 65 1.89 14.66 -7.73
CA THR A 65 2.26 14.31 -9.11
C THR A 65 3.52 13.45 -9.21
N GLN A 66 4.16 13.13 -8.08
CA GLN A 66 5.44 12.43 -8.05
C GLN A 66 5.24 10.95 -7.75
N THR A 67 5.77 10.07 -8.60
CA THR A 67 5.90 8.65 -8.26
C THR A 67 7.04 8.48 -7.27
N VAL A 68 6.71 8.01 -6.05
CA VAL A 68 7.67 7.78 -4.95
C VAL A 68 8.17 6.33 -4.98
N TYR A 69 7.27 5.38 -5.24
CA TYR A 69 7.61 3.99 -5.50
C TYR A 69 7.05 3.57 -6.85
N SER A 70 7.89 2.94 -7.67
CA SER A 70 7.55 2.51 -9.02
C SER A 70 7.77 1.02 -9.16
N ASN A 71 6.70 0.28 -9.47
CA ASN A 71 6.72 -1.15 -9.75
C ASN A 71 7.45 -2.00 -8.69
N VAL A 72 7.29 -1.68 -7.41
CA VAL A 72 7.93 -2.46 -6.34
C VAL A 72 7.28 -3.83 -6.29
N LYS A 73 8.08 -4.89 -6.45
CA LYS A 73 7.61 -6.26 -6.31
C LYS A 73 7.32 -6.56 -4.84
N LEU A 74 6.13 -7.07 -4.57
CA LEU A 74 5.75 -7.62 -3.29
C LEU A 74 5.39 -9.09 -3.46
N THR A 75 6.02 -9.97 -2.69
CA THR A 75 5.79 -11.40 -2.74
C THR A 75 4.94 -11.81 -1.53
N ALA A 76 3.90 -12.60 -1.78
CA ALA A 76 3.08 -13.19 -0.74
C ALA A 76 3.86 -14.29 -0.02
N GLU A 77 4.10 -14.10 1.27
CA GLU A 77 4.72 -15.07 2.15
C GLU A 77 3.70 -15.54 3.17
N ARG A 78 3.83 -16.81 3.60
CA ARG A 78 3.02 -17.33 4.70
C ARG A 78 3.54 -16.78 6.02
N ASP A 79 2.65 -16.13 6.74
CA ASP A 79 2.91 -15.73 8.11
C ASP A 79 2.86 -16.97 9.02
N ALA A 80 3.94 -17.19 9.78
CA ALA A 80 4.08 -18.40 10.59
C ALA A 80 3.09 -18.45 11.77
N ASP A 81 2.69 -17.27 12.28
CA ASP A 81 1.85 -17.17 13.48
C ASP A 81 0.36 -17.26 13.13
N THR A 82 -0.06 -16.60 12.05
CA THR A 82 -1.47 -16.53 11.63
C THR A 82 -1.85 -17.52 10.53
N GLY A 83 -0.85 -18.04 9.79
CA GLY A 83 -1.07 -18.87 8.60
C GLY A 83 -1.61 -18.10 7.38
N GLY A 84 -1.85 -16.79 7.52
CA GLY A 84 -2.30 -15.90 6.45
C GLY A 84 -1.17 -15.50 5.50
N LEU A 85 -1.51 -14.76 4.45
CA LEU A 85 -0.52 -14.19 3.54
C LEU A 85 -0.17 -12.76 3.97
N VAL A 86 1.12 -12.49 4.07
CA VAL A 86 1.69 -11.15 4.25
C VAL A 86 2.52 -10.83 3.01
N TRP A 87 2.36 -9.62 2.48
CA TRP A 87 3.05 -9.20 1.27
C TRP A 87 4.33 -8.46 1.62
N LYS A 88 5.49 -8.99 1.21
CA LYS A 88 6.81 -8.45 1.55
C LYS A 88 7.56 -7.96 0.33
N THR A 89 8.31 -6.88 0.53
CA THR A 89 9.26 -6.38 -0.47
C THR A 89 10.60 -7.12 -0.34
N GLU A 90 11.28 -7.32 -1.46
CA GLU A 90 12.67 -7.80 -1.49
C GLU A 90 13.67 -6.67 -1.17
N SER A 91 13.21 -5.41 -1.10
CA SER A 91 14.04 -4.26 -0.74
C SER A 91 14.54 -4.39 0.71
N PRO A 92 15.85 -4.20 0.97
CA PRO A 92 16.38 -4.17 2.34
C PRO A 92 15.94 -2.91 3.10
N THR A 93 15.49 -1.87 2.39
CA THR A 93 14.92 -0.67 2.98
C THR A 93 13.41 -0.83 3.11
N PRO A 94 12.83 -0.68 4.33
CA PRO A 94 11.39 -0.70 4.51
C PRO A 94 10.70 0.38 3.68
N LEU A 95 9.56 0.03 3.07
CA LEU A 95 8.72 1.01 2.41
C LEU A 95 8.02 1.85 3.48
N THR A 96 8.13 3.16 3.35
CA THR A 96 7.46 4.13 4.23
C THR A 96 6.43 4.94 3.47
N GLY A 97 5.33 5.29 4.15
CA GLY A 97 4.22 6.06 3.61
C GLY A 97 3.27 6.49 4.73
N GLY A 98 1.97 6.60 4.42
CA GLY A 98 0.96 7.13 5.33
C GLY A 98 0.95 8.66 5.37
N LEU A 99 1.50 9.32 4.36
CA LEU A 99 1.52 10.77 4.26
C LEU A 99 0.29 11.28 3.49
N LEU A 100 -0.13 12.50 3.80
CA LEU A 100 -1.12 13.23 3.01
C LEU A 100 -0.79 13.20 1.51
N ASP A 101 -1.85 13.10 0.70
CA ASP A 101 -1.79 13.10 -0.77
C ASP A 101 -1.04 11.89 -1.37
N GLU A 102 -0.89 10.80 -0.61
CA GLU A 102 -0.40 9.52 -1.13
C GLU A 102 -1.52 8.61 -1.66
N HIS A 103 -1.33 8.12 -2.88
CA HIS A 103 -2.19 7.16 -3.54
C HIS A 103 -1.42 5.86 -3.82
N TYR A 104 -2.04 4.75 -3.43
CA TYR A 104 -1.46 3.41 -3.48
C TYR A 104 -2.16 2.57 -4.54
N TYR A 105 -1.39 2.04 -5.49
CA TYR A 105 -1.91 1.23 -6.58
C TYR A 105 -1.23 -0.14 -6.58
N PHE A 106 -2.05 -1.18 -6.59
CA PHE A 106 -1.62 -2.57 -6.68
C PHE A 106 -2.10 -3.18 -7.98
N TYR A 107 -1.29 -4.07 -8.54
CA TYR A 107 -1.72 -4.94 -9.64
C TYR A 107 -1.14 -6.35 -9.46
N TYR A 108 -1.88 -7.33 -9.98
CA TYR A 108 -1.51 -8.74 -9.94
C TYR A 108 -1.83 -9.40 -11.29
N PRO A 109 -0.97 -10.28 -11.84
CA PRO A 109 0.34 -10.66 -11.31
C PRO A 109 1.45 -9.64 -11.65
N TYR A 110 2.47 -9.57 -10.79
CA TYR A 110 3.67 -8.75 -10.99
C TYR A 110 4.30 -8.98 -12.37
N GLN A 111 4.71 -7.90 -13.03
CA GLN A 111 5.44 -7.93 -14.29
C GLN A 111 6.78 -7.22 -14.10
N ALA A 112 7.87 -7.95 -14.38
CA ALA A 112 9.19 -7.34 -14.51
C ALA A 112 9.20 -6.45 -15.76
N ARG A 113 9.73 -5.23 -15.63
CA ARG A 113 9.98 -4.33 -16.76
C ARG A 113 11.34 -4.60 -17.36
#